data_AF-A0A6I0JXH1-F1
#
_entry.id   AF-A0A6I0JXH1-F1
#
_cell.length_a   1.000
_cell.length_b   1.000
_cell.length_c   1.000
_cell.angle_alpha   90.00
_cell.angle_beta   90.00
_cell.angle_gamma   90.00
#
_symmetry.space_group_name_H-M   'P 1'
#
loop_
_entity.id
_entity.type
_entity.pdbx_description
1 polymer ?
#
loop_
_entity_poly.entity_id
_entity_poly.type
_entity_poly.pdbx_seq_one_letter_code
_entity_poly.pdbx_strand_id
1 'polypeptide(L)'
;MITIETLVEQGANVKLEITPSDLKMFAESIVQRTILAQQEEHKAVMQREAEEVYLNTKQVRELLNVCEGTLNLWAKRGYLVPVKVGNKNMYAKSDVRRVQTGGKSESVTSYCKKKNG
;
A
#
# COMPACT_ATOMS: atom_id res chain seq x y z
N MET A 1 -17.27 8.28 38.69
CA MET A 1 -18.17 8.20 37.53
C MET A 1 -18.07 6.77 37.02
N ILE A 2 -19.18 6.03 36.94
CA ILE A 2 -19.15 4.62 36.51
C ILE A 2 -19.20 4.62 34.98
N THR A 3 -18.21 4.01 34.32
CA THR A 3 -18.18 3.84 32.86
C THR A 3 -18.24 2.35 32.51
N ILE A 4 -18.64 2.04 31.27
CA ILE A 4 -18.65 0.65 30.77
C ILE A 4 -17.25 0.02 30.86
N GLU A 5 -16.17 0.77 30.62
CA GLU A 5 -14.81 0.21 30.72
C GLU A 5 -14.51 -0.27 32.15
N THR A 6 -14.87 0.54 33.15
CA THR A 6 -14.63 0.18 34.56
C THR A 6 -15.46 -1.02 35.02
N LEU A 7 -16.67 -1.22 34.47
CA LEU A 7 -17.51 -2.38 34.75
C LEU A 7 -16.96 -3.66 34.09
N VAL A 8 -16.41 -3.53 32.89
CA VAL A 8 -15.78 -4.64 32.15
C VAL A 8 -14.48 -5.08 32.85
N GLU A 9 -13.63 -4.14 33.27
CA GLU A 9 -12.38 -4.42 33.98
C GLU A 9 -12.59 -5.11 35.33
N GLN A 10 -13.69 -4.81 36.00
CA GLN A 10 -14.05 -5.42 37.28
C GLN A 10 -14.53 -6.87 37.14
N GLY A 11 -14.75 -7.37 35.91
CA GLY A 11 -15.18 -8.74 35.64
C GLY A 11 -16.54 -9.09 36.26
N ALA A 12 -17.32 -8.08 36.64
CA ALA A 12 -18.60 -8.26 37.30
C ALA A 12 -19.65 -8.73 36.28
N ASN A 13 -20.41 -9.76 36.64
CA ASN A 13 -21.54 -10.22 35.83
C ASN A 13 -22.75 -9.31 36.11
N VAL A 14 -22.89 -8.25 35.31
CA VAL A 14 -23.92 -7.22 35.50
C VAL A 14 -25.01 -7.37 34.45
N LYS A 15 -26.27 -7.37 34.87
CA LYS A 15 -27.42 -7.20 33.97
C LYS A 15 -27.71 -5.71 33.82
N LEU A 16 -27.70 -5.22 32.58
CA LEU A 16 -27.98 -3.83 32.25
C LEU A 16 -29.34 -3.76 31.56
N GLU A 17 -30.24 -2.97 32.14
CA GLU A 17 -31.47 -2.58 31.45
C GLU A 17 -31.17 -1.34 30.60
N ILE A 18 -31.42 -1.46 29.29
CA ILE A 18 -31.14 -0.42 28.30
C ILE A 18 -32.41 -0.11 27.52
N THR A 19 -32.58 1.16 27.15
CA THR A 19 -33.70 1.54 26.30
C THR A 19 -33.42 1.15 24.84
N PRO A 20 -34.47 0.95 24.02
CA PRO A 20 -34.28 0.71 22.58
C PRO A 20 -33.47 1.80 21.88
N SER A 21 -33.60 3.06 22.32
CA SER A 21 -32.83 4.19 21.80
C SER A 21 -31.33 4.06 22.09
N ASP A 22 -30.97 3.64 23.30
CA ASP A 22 -29.57 3.44 23.68
C ASP A 22 -28.92 2.33 22.87
N LEU A 23 -29.65 1.23 22.65
CA LEU A 23 -29.19 0.11 21.83
C LEU A 23 -28.96 0.54 20.36
N LYS A 24 -29.87 1.37 19.82
CA LYS A 24 -29.72 1.92 18.47
C LYS A 24 -28.48 2.81 18.36
N MET A 25 -28.28 3.74 19.31
CA MET A 25 -27.11 4.63 19.31
C MET A 25 -25.80 3.85 19.44
N PHE A 26 -25.79 2.80 20.25
CA PHE A 26 -24.63 1.91 20.37
C PHE A 26 -24.29 1.23 19.05
N ALA A 27 -25.29 0.65 18.36
CA ALA A 27 -25.09 0.01 17.07
C ALA A 27 -24.60 0.99 16.00
N GLU A 28 -25.20 2.19 15.92
CA GLU A 28 -24.77 3.25 14.99
C GLU A 28 -23.35 3.72 15.27
N SER A 29 -22.96 3.84 16.54
CA SER A 29 -21.60 4.20 16.97
C SER A 29 -20.56 3.16 16.55
N ILE A 30 -20.85 1.85 16.69
CA ILE A 30 -19.96 0.78 16.23
C ILE A 30 -19.78 0.86 14.71
N VAL A 31 -20.88 0.99 13.96
CA VAL A 31 -20.84 1.06 12.50
C VAL A 31 -20.02 2.27 12.04
N GLN A 32 -20.26 3.45 12.62
CA GLN A 32 -19.50 4.66 12.31
C GLN A 32 -18.01 4.51 12.59
N ARG A 33 -17.63 3.99 13.77
CA ARG A 33 -16.22 3.77 14.13
C ARG A 33 -15.54 2.78 13.19
N THR A 34 -16.25 1.73 12.79
CA THR A 34 -15.73 0.72 11.85
C THR A 34 -15.50 1.32 10.46
N ILE A 35 -16.47 2.09 9.96
CA ILE A 35 -16.35 2.77 8.66
C ILE A 35 -15.19 3.77 8.68
N LEU A 36 -15.02 4.54 9.76
CA LEU A 36 -13.92 5.49 9.88
C LEU A 36 -12.55 4.81 9.90
N ALA A 37 -12.40 3.72 10.68
CA ALA A 37 -11.17 2.94 10.72
C ALA A 37 -10.82 2.34 9.34
N GLN A 38 -11.82 1.78 8.64
CA GLN A 38 -11.62 1.28 7.27
C GLN A 38 -11.25 2.40 6.31
N GLN A 39 -11.90 3.58 6.40
CA GLN A 39 -11.55 4.71 5.54
C GLN A 39 -10.15 5.25 5.80
N GLU A 40 -9.65 5.24 7.03
CA GLU A 40 -8.28 5.64 7.33
C GLU A 40 -7.26 4.66 6.73
N GLU A 41 -7.51 3.36 6.83
CA GLU A 41 -6.68 2.35 6.17
C GLU A 41 -6.73 2.52 4.64
N HIS A 42 -7.92 2.68 4.07
CA HIS A 42 -8.09 2.91 2.63
C HIS A 42 -7.47 4.23 2.17
N LYS A 43 -7.56 5.31 2.95
CA LYS A 43 -6.92 6.59 2.66
C LYS A 43 -5.41 6.51 2.77
N ALA A 44 -4.86 5.77 3.73
CA ALA A 44 -3.42 5.56 3.85
C ALA A 44 -2.87 4.72 2.68
N VAL A 45 -3.64 3.75 2.19
CA VAL A 45 -3.32 3.00 0.97
C VAL A 45 -3.44 3.90 -0.26
N MET A 46 -4.54 4.64 -0.42
CA MET A 46 -4.71 5.57 -1.54
C MET A 46 -3.71 6.71 -1.52
N GLN A 47 -3.25 7.23 -0.38
CA GLN A 47 -2.21 8.25 -0.31
C GLN A 47 -0.85 7.69 -0.76
N ARG A 48 -0.54 6.44 -0.41
CA ARG A 48 0.66 5.75 -0.93
C ARG A 48 0.59 5.51 -2.44
N GLU A 49 -0.61 5.34 -2.99
CA GLU A 49 -0.85 5.19 -4.43
C GLU A 49 -0.93 6.53 -5.17
N ALA A 50 -1.47 7.58 -4.54
CA ALA A 50 -1.68 8.89 -5.15
C ALA A 50 -0.39 9.72 -5.27
N GLU A 51 0.59 9.49 -4.38
CA GLU A 51 1.96 10.00 -4.54
C GLU A 51 2.81 8.99 -5.32
N GLU A 52 2.47 8.72 -6.57
CA GLU A 52 3.39 8.01 -7.46
C GLU A 52 4.63 8.88 -7.68
N VAL A 53 5.66 8.63 -6.87
CA VAL A 53 6.94 9.34 -6.95
C VAL A 53 7.72 8.81 -8.13
N TYR A 54 8.17 9.71 -9.00
CA TYR A 54 9.05 9.36 -10.11
C TYR A 54 10.51 9.50 -9.72
N LEU A 55 11.29 8.46 -9.94
CA LEU A 55 12.72 8.42 -9.68
C LEU A 55 13.51 8.63 -10.96
N ASN A 56 14.60 9.40 -10.88
CA ASN A 56 15.48 9.57 -12.02
C ASN A 56 16.42 8.36 -12.21
N THR A 57 17.06 8.28 -13.37
CA THR A 57 17.96 7.16 -13.73
C THR A 57 19.10 6.95 -12.72
N LYS A 58 19.66 8.01 -12.13
CA LYS A 58 20.73 7.92 -11.13
C LYS A 58 20.22 7.25 -9.85
N GLN A 59 19.07 7.68 -9.35
CA GLN A 59 18.44 7.12 -8.14
C GLN A 59 18.08 5.65 -8.32
N VAL A 60 17.53 5.27 -9.48
CA VAL A 60 17.16 3.87 -9.75
C VAL A 60 18.39 2.97 -9.82
N ARG A 61 19.48 3.43 -10.46
CA ARG A 61 20.75 2.69 -10.49
C ARG A 61 21.30 2.44 -9.09
N GLU A 62 21.27 3.46 -8.24
CA GLU A 62 21.76 3.37 -6.87
C GLU A 62 20.89 2.43 -6.04
N LEU A 63 19.57 2.51 -6.17
CA LEU A 63 18.63 1.68 -5.42
C LEU A 63 18.69 0.20 -5.82
N LEU A 64 18.79 -0.09 -7.13
CA LEU A 64 18.81 -1.45 -7.65
C LEU A 64 20.24 -2.02 -7.81
N ASN A 65 21.27 -1.21 -7.52
CA ASN A 65 22.68 -1.52 -7.71
C ASN A 65 23.01 -2.08 -9.12
N VAL A 66 22.51 -1.41 -10.17
CA VAL A 66 22.69 -1.80 -11.57
C VAL A 66 23.36 -0.70 -12.40
N CYS A 67 23.97 -1.08 -13.51
CA CYS A 67 24.52 -0.12 -14.47
C CYS A 67 23.43 0.41 -15.43
N GLU A 68 23.74 1.49 -16.14
CA GLU A 68 22.82 2.11 -17.10
C GLU A 68 22.49 1.19 -18.28
N GLY A 69 23.47 0.39 -18.73
CA GLY A 69 23.27 -0.62 -19.77
C GLY A 69 22.18 -1.64 -19.40
N THR A 70 22.11 -2.04 -18.13
CA THR A 70 21.07 -2.93 -17.61
C THR A 70 19.69 -2.28 -17.68
N LEU A 71 19.55 -1.01 -17.28
CA LEU A 71 18.28 -0.28 -17.38
C LEU A 71 17.84 -0.12 -18.84
N ASN A 72 18.78 0.16 -19.75
CA ASN A 72 18.49 0.24 -21.18
C ASN A 72 18.01 -1.09 -21.76
N LEU A 73 18.60 -2.21 -21.34
CA LEU A 73 18.15 -3.55 -21.72
C LEU A 73 16.74 -3.83 -21.19
N TRP A 74 16.47 -3.50 -19.93
CA TRP A 74 15.15 -3.70 -19.32
C TRP A 74 14.07 -2.85 -19.99
N ALA A 75 14.39 -1.61 -20.36
CA ALA A 75 13.48 -0.75 -21.12
C ALA A 75 13.15 -1.38 -22.49
N LYS A 76 14.17 -1.83 -23.23
CA LYS A 76 13.98 -2.51 -24.54
C LYS A 76 13.15 -3.79 -24.43
N ARG A 77 13.27 -4.52 -23.32
CA ARG A 77 12.52 -5.77 -23.06
C ARG A 77 11.18 -5.55 -22.37
N GLY A 78 10.85 -4.31 -21.99
CA GLY A 78 9.60 -4.00 -21.31
C GLY A 78 9.50 -4.52 -19.87
N TYR A 79 10.64 -4.74 -19.20
CA TYR A 79 10.71 -5.19 -17.80
C TYR A 79 10.62 -4.02 -16.80
N LEU A 80 11.39 -2.97 -17.05
CA LEU A 80 11.32 -1.69 -16.34
C LEU A 80 11.44 -0.58 -17.38
N VAL A 81 10.34 0.11 -17.66
CA VAL A 81 10.24 1.06 -18.76
C VAL A 81 10.22 2.49 -18.22
N PRO A 82 11.14 3.36 -18.65
CA PRO A 82 11.11 4.75 -18.24
C PRO A 82 9.98 5.51 -18.95
N VAL A 83 9.41 6.48 -18.24
CA VAL A 83 8.57 7.55 -18.79
C VAL A 83 9.46 8.74 -19.13
N LYS A 84 9.23 9.37 -20.29
CA LYS A 84 9.94 10.60 -20.68
C LYS A 84 9.28 11.81 -20.00
N VAL A 85 10.03 12.50 -19.16
CA VAL A 85 9.64 13.79 -18.56
C VAL A 85 10.62 14.83 -19.09
N GLY A 86 10.20 15.55 -20.14
CA GLY A 86 11.11 16.36 -20.96
C GLY A 86 12.21 15.48 -21.57
N ASN A 87 13.48 15.89 -21.42
CA ASN A 87 14.60 15.09 -21.92
C ASN A 87 15.08 14.02 -20.92
N LYS A 88 14.52 13.94 -19.71
CA LYS A 88 14.96 13.01 -18.68
C LYS A 88 14.14 11.71 -18.68
N ASN A 89 14.80 10.60 -18.40
CA ASN A 89 14.15 9.31 -18.17
C ASN A 89 13.82 9.18 -16.68
N MET A 90 12.54 8.96 -16.40
CA MET A 90 11.99 8.82 -15.06
C MET A 90 11.31 7.45 -14.91
N TYR A 91 11.30 6.89 -13.72
CA TYR A 91 10.72 5.57 -13.42
C TYR A 91 9.72 5.70 -12.28
N ALA A 92 8.57 5.06 -12.40
CA ALA A 92 7.60 4.98 -11.32
C ALA A 92 8.23 4.22 -10.13
N LYS A 93 8.12 4.78 -8.92
CA LYS A 93 8.65 4.15 -7.70
C LYS A 93 7.93 2.84 -7.42
N SER A 94 6.66 2.71 -7.80
CA SER A 94 5.93 1.43 -7.77
C SER A 94 6.58 0.35 -8.65
N ASP A 95 6.93 0.68 -9.90
CA ASP A 95 7.61 -0.25 -10.80
C ASP A 95 9.01 -0.64 -10.29
N VAL A 96 9.76 0.33 -9.76
CA VAL A 96 11.08 0.07 -9.17
C VAL A 96 10.95 -0.82 -7.93
N ARG A 97 9.94 -0.60 -7.09
CA ARG A 97 9.63 -1.46 -5.95
C ARG A 97 9.21 -2.86 -6.38
N ARG A 98 8.43 -3.00 -7.46
CA ARG A 98 8.09 -4.31 -8.04
C ARG A 98 9.35 -5.08 -8.42
N VAL A 99 10.34 -4.41 -9.00
CA VAL A 99 11.64 -5.05 -9.33
C VAL A 99 12.44 -5.39 -8.06
N GLN A 100 12.35 -4.58 -7.01
CA GLN A 100 13.07 -4.78 -5.76
C GLN A 100 12.46 -5.89 -4.86
N THR A 101 11.13 -5.96 -4.81
CA THR A 101 10.35 -6.87 -3.95
C THR A 101 9.82 -8.08 -4.71
N GLY A 102 9.81 -8.04 -6.05
CA GLY A 102 9.46 -9.17 -6.90
C GLY A 102 10.25 -10.40 -6.48
N GLY A 103 9.54 -11.51 -6.27
CA GLY A 103 10.13 -12.72 -5.71
C GLY A 103 11.40 -13.10 -6.47
N LYS A 104 12.48 -13.42 -5.75
CA LYS A 104 13.81 -13.79 -6.28
C LYS A 104 13.76 -14.91 -7.36
N SER A 105 12.63 -15.60 -7.52
CA SER A 105 12.34 -16.60 -8.53
C SER A 105 12.03 -16.03 -9.93
N GLU A 106 11.56 -14.79 -10.04
CA GLU A 106 11.34 -14.12 -11.34
C GLU A 106 12.58 -13.33 -11.74
N SER A 107 13.61 -14.04 -12.19
CA SER A 107 14.74 -13.39 -12.84
C SER A 107 14.25 -12.53 -14.02
N VAL A 108 14.96 -11.44 -14.32
CA VAL A 108 14.73 -10.60 -15.52
C VAL A 108 14.57 -11.49 -16.77
N THR A 109 15.42 -12.51 -16.88
CA THR A 109 15.40 -13.49 -17.97
C THR A 109 14.09 -14.26 -18.03
N SER A 110 13.55 -14.69 -16.88
CA SER A 110 12.27 -15.39 -16.78
C SER A 110 11.11 -14.50 -17.21
N TYR A 111 11.06 -13.24 -16.72
CA TYR A 111 10.04 -12.27 -17.13
C TYR A 111 10.08 -12.01 -18.65
N CYS A 112 11.28 -11.79 -19.19
CA CYS A 112 11.45 -11.52 -20.63
C CYS A 112 11.06 -12.72 -21.49
N LYS A 113 11.19 -13.96 -21.00
CA LYS A 113 10.76 -15.16 -21.72
C LYS A 113 9.24 -15.29 -21.76
N LYS A 114 8.55 -14.99 -20.66
CA LYS A 114 7.09 -15.15 -20.53
C LYS A 114 6.29 -14.17 -21.40
N LYS A 115 6.81 -12.97 -21.65
CA LYS A 115 6.13 -11.92 -22.45
C LYS A 115 6.22 -12.16 -23.98
N ASN A 116 7.16 -12.99 -24.44
CA ASN A 116 7.37 -13.25 -25.87
C ASN A 116 6.76 -14.59 -26.33
N GLY A 117 5.97 -15.26 -25.49
CA GLY A 117 5.14 -16.42 -25.86
C GLY A 117 3.70 -16.00 -26.02
#